data_AF-S5XNH9-F1
#
_entry.id   AF-S5XNH9-F1
#
_cell.length_a   1.000
_cell.length_b   1.000
_cell.length_c   1.000
_cell.angle_alpha   90.00
_cell.angle_beta   90.00
_cell.angle_gamma   90.00
#
_symmetry.space_group_name_H-M   'P 1'
#
loop_
_entity.id
_entity.type
_entity.pdbx_description
1 polymer ?
#
loop_
_entity_poly.entity_id
_entity_poly.type
_entity_poly.pdbx_seq_one_letter_code
_entity_poly.pdbx_strand_id
1 'polypeptide(L)'
;MTLPALIDRTEMKLLIEAGYSGVLRGIDADLTPIFAAVSLWMPDYAAGEIGLALQELRGGDLGAAEARLLAVLGSGRDGCNEAQAILGVCQSLKALQDPAQAVEPA
;
A
#
# COMPACT_ATOMS: atom_id res chain seq x y z
N MET A 1 26.90 -13.83 7.33
CA MET A 1 26.97 -13.56 5.88
C MET A 1 26.25 -12.24 5.66
N THR A 2 26.99 -11.13 5.66
CA THR A 2 26.43 -9.80 5.37
C THR A 2 26.15 -9.75 3.87
N LEU A 3 24.87 -9.67 3.47
CA LEU A 3 24.54 -9.29 2.12
C LEU A 3 25.35 -8.01 1.81
N PRO A 4 26.08 -7.92 0.68
CA PRO A 4 26.64 -6.65 0.25
C PRO A 4 25.48 -5.65 0.16
N ALA A 5 25.77 -4.36 0.35
CA ALA A 5 24.84 -3.25 0.18
C ALA A 5 24.39 -3.15 -1.30
N LEU A 6 23.66 -4.17 -1.77
CA LEU A 6 23.17 -4.33 -3.13
C LEU A 6 21.98 -3.43 -3.39
N ILE A 7 21.32 -2.97 -2.32
CA ILE A 7 20.17 -2.09 -2.37
C ILE A 7 20.32 -1.06 -1.26
N ASP A 8 20.69 0.16 -1.63
CA ASP A 8 20.69 1.31 -0.74
C ASP A 8 19.28 1.92 -0.59
N ARG A 9 19.15 2.97 0.22
CA ARG A 9 17.86 3.64 0.45
C ARG A 9 17.28 4.24 -0.84
N THR A 10 18.11 4.65 -1.79
CA THR A 10 17.67 5.20 -3.08
C THR A 10 17.10 4.10 -3.97
N GLU A 11 17.81 2.98 -4.06
CA GLU A 11 17.36 1.81 -4.82
C GLU A 11 16.06 1.23 -4.25
N MET A 12 15.91 1.23 -2.91
CA MET A 12 14.64 0.86 -2.27
C MET A 12 13.48 1.79 -2.63
N LYS A 13 13.71 3.11 -2.66
CA LYS A 13 12.69 4.08 -3.08
C LYS A 13 12.27 3.85 -4.52
N LEU A 14 13.23 3.61 -5.41
CA LEU A 14 12.94 3.32 -6.81
C LEU A 14 12.13 2.03 -6.97
N LEU A 15 12.43 0.99 -6.17
CA LEU A 15 11.67 -0.25 -6.16
C LEU A 15 10.21 -0.04 -5.70
N ILE A 16 9.99 0.79 -4.67
CA ILE A 16 8.66 1.18 -4.19
C ILE A 16 7.89 1.93 -5.28
N GLU A 17 8.52 2.92 -5.91
CA GLU A 17 7.92 3.69 -7.00
C GLU A 17 7.57 2.81 -8.21
N ALA A 18 8.44 1.86 -8.56
CA ALA A 18 8.20 0.88 -9.61
C ALA A 18 7.01 -0.02 -9.26
N GLY A 19 6.94 -0.52 -8.01
CA GLY A 19 5.81 -1.30 -7.52
C GLY A 19 4.49 -0.53 -7.62
N TYR A 20 4.43 0.70 -7.10
CA TYR A 20 3.21 1.52 -7.16
C TYR A 20 2.80 1.86 -8.59
N SER A 21 3.76 2.24 -9.43
CA SER A 21 3.54 2.51 -10.85
C SER A 21 2.97 1.29 -11.56
N GLY A 22 3.50 0.10 -11.25
CA GLY A 22 3.01 -1.17 -11.78
C GLY A 22 1.55 -1.43 -11.40
N VAL A 23 1.19 -1.23 -10.13
CA VAL A 23 -0.21 -1.39 -9.65
C VAL A 23 -1.15 -0.42 -10.36
N LEU A 24 -0.81 0.87 -10.38
CA LEU A 24 -1.69 1.92 -10.89
C LEU A 24 -1.89 1.84 -12.41
N ARG A 25 -0.85 1.44 -13.15
CA ARG A 25 -0.91 1.32 -14.61
C ARG A 25 -1.38 -0.05 -15.08
N GLY A 26 -1.54 -1.02 -14.17
CA GLY A 26 -1.90 -2.39 -14.51
C GLY A 26 -0.87 -3.07 -15.41
N ILE A 27 0.41 -2.74 -15.21
CA ILE A 27 1.50 -3.24 -16.07
C ILE A 27 1.83 -4.71 -15.77
N ASP A 28 1.51 -5.19 -14.56
CA ASP A 28 1.72 -6.59 -14.14
C ASP A 28 0.55 -7.12 -13.29
N ALA A 29 0.34 -8.43 -13.36
CA ALA A 29 -0.76 -9.13 -12.69
C ALA A 29 -0.52 -9.35 -11.18
N ASP A 30 0.74 -9.46 -10.75
CA ASP A 30 1.09 -9.64 -9.34
C ASP A 30 2.44 -9.01 -8.98
N LEU A 31 2.39 -8.00 -8.12
CA LEU A 31 3.55 -7.26 -7.57
C LEU A 31 3.79 -7.59 -6.09
N THR A 32 3.09 -8.59 -5.54
CA THR A 32 3.25 -9.04 -4.15
C THR A 32 4.70 -9.40 -3.80
N PRO A 33 5.49 -10.07 -4.68
CA PRO A 33 6.90 -10.34 -4.39
C PRO A 33 7.74 -9.08 -4.16
N ILE A 34 7.45 -7.98 -4.88
CA ILE A 34 8.17 -6.71 -4.71
C ILE A 34 7.84 -6.14 -3.33
N PHE A 35 6.57 -6.06 -2.98
CA PHE A 35 6.15 -5.48 -1.71
C PHE A 35 6.57 -6.34 -0.50
N ALA A 36 6.58 -7.66 -0.63
CA ALA A 36 7.12 -8.56 0.38
C ALA A 36 8.63 -8.32 0.61
N ALA A 37 9.39 -8.10 -0.46
CA ALA A 37 10.80 -7.75 -0.35
C ALA A 37 10.99 -6.37 0.32
N VAL A 38 10.16 -5.39 -0.01
CA VAL A 38 10.16 -4.07 0.66
C VAL A 38 9.88 -4.20 2.15
N SER A 39 8.84 -4.93 2.56
CA SER A 39 8.52 -5.15 3.98
C SER A 39 9.67 -5.84 4.73
N LEU A 40 10.41 -6.74 4.06
CA LEU A 40 11.56 -7.43 4.66
C LEU A 40 12.78 -6.50 4.80
N TRP A 41 13.06 -5.68 3.79
CA TRP A 41 14.27 -4.85 3.73
C TRP A 41 14.11 -3.49 4.41
N MET A 42 12.88 -2.99 4.54
CA MET A 42 12.56 -1.72 5.21
C MET A 42 11.45 -1.92 6.26
N PRO A 43 11.71 -2.66 7.35
CA PRO A 43 10.68 -2.99 8.33
C PRO A 43 10.08 -1.75 9.04
N ASP A 44 10.85 -0.67 9.15
CA ASP A 44 10.41 0.59 9.76
C ASP A 44 9.52 1.43 8.82
N TYR A 45 9.45 1.09 7.52
CA TYR A 45 8.65 1.81 6.53
C TYR A 45 7.49 0.93 6.03
N ALA A 46 6.27 1.44 6.09
CA ALA A 46 5.08 0.67 5.76
C ALA A 46 4.84 0.47 4.24
N ALA A 47 5.73 0.94 3.36
CA ALA A 47 5.52 0.94 1.91
C ALA A 47 5.21 -0.44 1.30
N GLY A 48 5.76 -1.52 1.85
CA GLY A 48 5.39 -2.88 1.41
C GLY A 48 3.91 -3.18 1.69
N GLU A 49 3.46 -2.95 2.91
CA GLU A 49 2.04 -3.15 3.28
C GLU A 49 1.11 -2.19 2.52
N ILE A 50 1.53 -0.94 2.32
CA ILE A 50 0.77 0.03 1.54
C ILE A 50 0.64 -0.43 0.07
N GLY A 51 1.71 -0.96 -0.52
CA GLY A 51 1.69 -1.51 -1.87
C GLY A 51 0.76 -2.72 -2.03
N LEU A 52 0.73 -3.61 -1.03
CA LEU A 52 -0.21 -4.73 -0.99
C LEU A 52 -1.67 -4.23 -0.90
N ALA A 53 -1.93 -3.18 -0.11
CA ALA A 53 -3.25 -2.56 -0.06
C ALA A 53 -3.66 -1.94 -1.40
N LEU A 54 -2.72 -1.35 -2.15
CA LEU A 54 -2.97 -0.85 -3.50
C LEU A 54 -3.31 -1.99 -4.48
N GLN A 55 -2.67 -3.16 -4.36
CA GLN A 55 -3.04 -4.33 -5.16
C GLN A 55 -4.46 -4.82 -4.83
N GLU A 56 -4.81 -4.90 -3.54
CA GLU A 56 -6.15 -5.26 -3.08
C GLU A 56 -7.20 -4.27 -3.63
N LEU A 57 -6.94 -2.96 -3.53
CA LEU A 57 -7.74 -1.90 -4.14
C LEU A 57 -7.93 -2.10 -5.64
N ARG A 58 -6.84 -2.37 -6.36
CA ARG A 58 -6.88 -2.57 -7.81
C ARG A 58 -7.68 -3.82 -8.20
N GLY A 59 -7.58 -4.87 -7.39
CA GLY A 59 -8.34 -6.11 -7.54
C GLY A 59 -9.82 -5.99 -7.14
N GLY A 60 -10.22 -4.86 -6.53
CA GLY A 60 -11.58 -4.61 -6.07
C GLY A 60 -11.89 -5.15 -4.67
N ASP A 61 -10.90 -5.69 -3.96
CA ASP A 61 -11.05 -6.11 -2.57
C ASP A 61 -10.85 -4.91 -1.62
N LEU A 62 -11.86 -4.04 -1.60
CA LEU A 62 -11.83 -2.83 -0.78
C LEU A 62 -11.84 -3.14 0.73
N GLY A 63 -12.35 -4.32 1.13
CA GLY A 63 -12.37 -4.75 2.52
C GLY A 63 -10.99 -5.12 3.03
N ALA A 64 -10.26 -5.95 2.26
CA ALA A 64 -8.88 -6.31 2.60
C ALA A 64 -7.97 -5.07 2.62
N ALA A 65 -8.09 -4.21 1.60
CA ALA A 65 -7.30 -2.99 1.52
C ALA A 65 -7.51 -2.07 2.73
N GLU A 66 -8.76 -1.82 3.13
CA GLU A 66 -9.07 -1.00 4.30
C GLU A 66 -8.49 -1.61 5.59
N ALA A 67 -8.67 -2.91 5.81
CA ALA A 67 -8.14 -3.59 6.99
C ALA A 67 -6.62 -3.46 7.07
N ARG A 68 -5.92 -3.62 5.94
CA ARG A 68 -4.46 -3.49 5.87
C ARG A 68 -4.00 -2.06 6.14
N LEU A 69 -4.66 -1.05 5.57
CA LEU A 69 -4.32 0.36 5.78
C LEU A 69 -4.54 0.79 7.23
N LEU A 70 -5.64 0.35 7.86
CA LEU A 70 -5.88 0.58 9.29
C LEU A 70 -4.81 -0.07 10.16
N ALA A 71 -4.37 -1.28 9.82
CA ALA A 71 -3.26 -1.94 10.52
C ALA A 71 -1.94 -1.16 10.38
N VAL A 72 -1.66 -0.58 9.20
CA VAL A 72 -0.50 0.30 8.98
C VAL A 72 -0.58 1.53 9.88
N LEU A 73 -1.73 2.22 9.92
CA LEU A 73 -1.92 3.40 10.76
C LEU A 73 -1.73 3.11 12.25
N GLY A 74 -2.11 1.91 12.71
CA GLY A 74 -1.89 1.46 14.09
C GLY A 74 -0.46 0.98 14.39
N SER A 75 0.40 0.83 13.39
CA SER A 75 1.73 0.20 13.56
C SER A 75 2.84 1.14 14.04
N GLY A 76 2.65 2.47 13.94
CA GLY A 76 3.68 3.46 14.29
C GLY A 76 4.88 3.50 13.33
N ARG A 77 4.84 2.77 12.22
CA ARG A 77 5.87 2.80 11.15
C ARG A 77 5.80 4.10 10.35
N ASP A 78 6.90 4.47 9.72
CA ASP A 78 6.90 5.57 8.76
C ASP A 78 5.96 5.24 7.58
N GLY A 79 5.32 6.26 6.99
CA GLY A 79 4.37 6.10 5.88
C GLY A 79 2.89 6.25 6.25
N CYS A 80 2.56 6.59 7.50
CA CYS A 80 1.17 6.79 7.94
C CYS A 80 0.41 7.84 7.12
N ASN A 81 1.04 8.94 6.71
CA ASN A 81 0.38 9.97 5.89
C ASN A 81 -0.07 9.40 4.52
N GLU A 82 0.75 8.52 3.95
CA GLU A 82 0.46 7.87 2.68
C GLU A 82 -0.66 6.84 2.84
N ALA A 83 -0.58 6.00 3.88
CA ALA A 83 -1.64 5.06 4.24
C ALA A 83 -2.98 5.77 4.49
N GLN A 84 -2.97 6.93 5.16
CA GLN A 84 -4.15 7.73 5.42
C GLN A 84 -4.78 8.26 4.12
N ALA A 85 -3.96 8.74 3.17
CA ALA A 85 -4.44 9.21 1.88
C ALA A 85 -5.10 8.08 1.07
N ILE A 86 -4.45 6.91 1.03
CA ILE A 86 -4.95 5.74 0.31
C ILE A 86 -6.21 5.18 0.98
N LEU A 87 -6.30 5.23 2.32
CA LEU A 87 -7.51 4.86 3.05
C LEU A 87 -8.70 5.76 2.67
N GLY A 88 -8.47 7.07 2.53
CA GLY A 88 -9.50 8.00 2.05
C GLY A 88 -9.99 7.66 0.64
N VAL A 89 -9.09 7.24 -0.27
CA VAL A 89 -9.47 6.72 -1.60
C VAL A 89 -10.30 5.45 -1.48
N CYS A 90 -9.87 4.48 -0.65
CA CYS A 90 -10.58 3.23 -0.42
C CYS A 90 -12.02 3.48 0.08
N GLN A 91 -12.18 4.35 1.07
CA GLN A 91 -13.48 4.71 1.64
C GLN A 91 -14.37 5.43 0.62
N SER A 92 -13.80 6.30 -0.21
CA SER A 92 -14.53 6.97 -1.29
C SER A 92 -15.04 5.95 -2.31
N LEU A 93 -14.21 4.97 -2.70
CA LEU A 93 -14.62 3.89 -3.61
C LEU A 93 -15.72 3.01 -3.00
N LYS A 94 -15.63 2.68 -1.70
CA LYS A 94 -16.69 1.93 -0.99
C LYS A 94 -18.01 2.69 -1.00
N ALA A 95 -18.00 3.99 -0.70
CA ALA A 95 -19.19 4.83 -0.72
C ALA A 95 -19.82 4.94 -2.12
N LEU A 96 -19.01 4.89 -3.19
CA LEU A 96 -19.52 4.86 -4.56
C LEU A 96 -20.16 3.50 -4.92
N GLN A 97 -19.67 2.40 -4.35
CA GLN A 97 -20.21 1.05 -4.58
C GLN A 97 -21.48 0.79 -3.76
N ASP A 98 -21.60 1.38 -2.57
CA ASP A 98 -22.77 1.31 -1.70
C ASP A 98 -23.15 2.71 -1.19
N PRO A 99 -24.01 3.45 -1.92
CA PRO A 99 -24.40 4.81 -1.56
C PRO A 99 -25.17 4.88 -0.23
N ALA A 100 -25.63 3.76 0.33
CA ALA A 100 -26.26 3.72 1.65
C ALA A 100 -25.25 3.81 2.81
N GLN A 101 -23.95 3.66 2.55
CA GLN A 101 -22.86 3.81 3.53
C GLN A 101 -22.10 5.14 3.40
N ALA A 102 -22.56 6.06 2.55
CA ALA A 102 -21.98 7.40 2.49
C ALA A 102 -22.17 8.10 3.85
N VAL A 103 -21.09 8.17 4.62
CA VAL A 103 -21.06 8.91 5.89
C VAL A 103 -21.36 10.37 5.57
N GLU A 104 -22.51 10.87 6.02
CA GLU A 104 -22.84 12.29 5.95
C GLU A 104 -21.77 13.07 6.75
N PRO A 105 -21.13 14.09 6.15
CA PRO A 105 -20.27 14.99 6.91
C PRO A 105 -21.13 15.81 7.86
N ALA A 106 -20.75 15.80 9.15
CA ALA A 106 -21.28 16.69 10.18
C ALA A 106 -20.85 18.14 9.97
#